data_AF-A0AAW2PU46-F1
#
_entry.id   AF-A0AAW2PU46-F1
#
_cell.length_a   1.000
_cell.length_b   1.000
_cell.length_c   1.000
_cell.angle_alpha   90.00
_cell.angle_beta   90.00
_cell.angle_gamma   90.00
#
_symmetry.space_group_name_H-M   'P 1'
#
loop_
_entity.id
_entity.type
_entity.pdbx_description
1 polymer ?
#
loop_
_entity_poly.entity_id
_entity_poly.type
_entity_poly.pdbx_seq_one_letter_code
_entity_poly.pdbx_strand_id
1 'polypeptide(L)'
;MFGFRKSPAEQPEDDKKNTAAPARRASSEPSLALPDDPEDYFGKAPKNKQKKDFDSMSQQELEGYAVNQAEETTKSVNNCLKIAEDIRQDATRTLDTLHEQGEQIHRTHVMAANMDKDLSKGEKLLNNLGGMFSMPWKPKKTKTITGPQTSKDDNDRGKRGTAEEREKLGLSNKGKGSRTPPPEPTNALQKIDVEKSKQDDGLNDLSDILGELKGMAVDMGSELDRQNKALDDLQEDVDELNSRVKGANRRAQKLIEK
;
A
#
# COMPACT_ATOMS: atom_id res chain seq x y z
N MET A 1 -12.72 -60.38 -40.65
CA MET A 1 -14.03 -60.15 -41.31
C MET A 1 -14.16 -58.66 -41.54
N PHE A 2 -14.28 -58.26 -42.80
CA PHE A 2 -14.31 -56.88 -43.28
C PHE A 2 -15.60 -56.15 -42.88
N GLY A 3 -15.51 -54.84 -42.62
CA GLY A 3 -16.67 -53.97 -42.43
C GLY A 3 -16.30 -52.50 -42.61
N PHE A 4 -16.34 -52.02 -43.86
CA PHE A 4 -16.28 -50.60 -44.24
C PHE A 4 -17.62 -49.89 -43.98
N ARG A 5 -17.57 -48.61 -43.56
CA ARG A 5 -18.52 -47.51 -43.89
C ARG A 5 -17.94 -46.21 -43.31
N LYS A 6 -17.24 -45.40 -44.09
CA LYS A 6 -17.70 -44.25 -44.91
C LYS A 6 -18.36 -43.15 -44.07
N SER A 7 -17.62 -42.05 -43.89
CA SER A 7 -18.08 -40.76 -43.36
C SER A 7 -19.11 -40.08 -44.28
N PRO A 8 -19.85 -39.11 -43.74
CA PRO A 8 -20.14 -37.88 -44.47
C PRO A 8 -19.51 -36.67 -43.75
N ALA A 9 -19.05 -35.71 -44.55
CA ALA A 9 -18.64 -34.39 -44.13
C ALA A 9 -19.83 -33.43 -44.27
N GLU A 10 -20.04 -32.57 -43.28
CA GLU A 10 -20.64 -31.24 -43.40
C GLU A 10 -20.18 -30.39 -42.21
N GLN A 11 -19.61 -29.21 -42.49
CA GLN A 11 -19.21 -28.16 -41.55
C GLN A 11 -20.38 -27.16 -41.34
N PRO A 12 -20.19 -25.99 -40.70
CA PRO A 12 -19.92 -25.74 -39.28
C PRO A 12 -20.96 -24.75 -38.69
N GLU A 13 -21.37 -24.84 -37.42
CA GLU A 13 -22.10 -23.71 -36.81
C GLU A 13 -21.80 -23.54 -35.31
N ASP A 14 -21.64 -22.26 -34.97
CA ASP A 14 -21.79 -21.57 -33.69
C ASP A 14 -20.69 -21.60 -32.60
N ASP A 15 -19.88 -20.54 -32.68
CA ASP A 15 -19.14 -19.88 -31.59
C ASP A 15 -19.99 -19.68 -30.33
N LYS A 16 -19.69 -20.44 -29.26
CA LYS A 16 -20.10 -20.07 -27.90
C LYS A 16 -18.93 -19.45 -27.15
N LYS A 17 -19.00 -18.12 -27.03
CA LYS A 17 -18.22 -17.28 -26.10
C LYS A 17 -18.10 -17.93 -24.72
N ASN A 18 -16.89 -18.29 -24.34
CA ASN A 18 -16.52 -18.57 -22.95
C ASN A 18 -16.55 -17.26 -22.15
N THR A 19 -17.66 -16.99 -21.46
CA THR A 19 -17.69 -16.02 -20.36
C THR A 19 -17.08 -16.69 -19.13
N ALA A 20 -15.81 -16.41 -18.85
CA ALA A 20 -15.17 -16.77 -17.59
C ALA A 20 -15.85 -15.99 -16.44
N ALA A 21 -16.36 -16.70 -15.44
CA ALA A 21 -16.86 -16.10 -14.21
C ALA A 21 -15.71 -15.48 -13.39
N PRO A 22 -15.93 -14.36 -12.67
CA PRO A 22 -14.87 -13.71 -11.92
C PRO A 22 -14.43 -14.56 -10.72
N ALA A 23 -13.12 -14.65 -10.52
CA ALA A 23 -12.51 -15.34 -9.39
C ALA A 23 -12.97 -14.75 -8.05
N ARG A 24 -13.29 -15.63 -7.09
CA ARG A 24 -13.66 -15.25 -5.72
C ARG A 24 -12.46 -14.58 -5.03
N ARG A 25 -12.59 -13.29 -4.69
CA ARG A 25 -11.58 -12.50 -3.95
C ARG A 25 -11.49 -12.97 -2.49
N ALA A 26 -10.27 -13.00 -1.94
CA ALA A 26 -10.01 -13.21 -0.52
C ALA A 26 -10.27 -11.91 0.27
N SER A 27 -10.76 -12.03 1.49
CA SER A 27 -11.38 -10.96 2.29
C SER A 27 -10.41 -9.94 2.92
N SER A 28 -9.19 -9.77 2.39
CA SER A 28 -8.16 -8.95 3.03
C SER A 28 -7.42 -8.01 2.07
N GLU A 29 -7.91 -7.81 0.85
CA GLU A 29 -7.42 -6.75 -0.02
C GLU A 29 -7.99 -5.40 0.47
N PRO A 30 -7.16 -4.40 0.80
CA PRO A 30 -7.68 -3.06 1.05
C PRO A 30 -8.32 -2.59 -0.25
N SER A 31 -9.64 -2.42 -0.24
CA SER A 31 -10.34 -1.76 -1.32
C SER A 31 -9.89 -0.31 -1.32
N LEU A 32 -8.93 0.02 -2.19
CA LEU A 32 -8.87 1.37 -2.71
C LEU A 32 -10.24 1.61 -3.33
N ALA A 33 -11.10 2.34 -2.61
CA ALA A 33 -12.37 2.82 -3.12
C ALA A 33 -12.04 3.89 -4.16
N LEU A 34 -11.52 3.45 -5.31
CA LEU A 34 -11.53 4.24 -6.52
C LEU A 34 -13.00 4.43 -6.87
N PRO A 35 -13.50 5.67 -6.97
CA PRO A 35 -14.85 5.93 -7.42
C PRO A 35 -15.10 5.25 -8.76
N ASP A 36 -16.30 4.69 -8.94
CA ASP A 36 -16.71 4.00 -10.17
C ASP A 36 -16.68 4.92 -11.41
N ASP A 37 -16.61 6.24 -11.22
CA ASP A 37 -16.54 7.23 -12.29
C ASP A 37 -15.45 8.30 -12.04
N PRO A 38 -14.36 8.33 -12.83
CA PRO A 38 -13.35 9.40 -12.74
C PRO A 38 -13.88 10.79 -13.14
N GLU A 39 -15.07 10.90 -13.76
CA GLU A 39 -15.68 12.19 -14.10
C GLU A 39 -16.18 12.97 -12.87
N ASP A 40 -16.53 12.30 -11.77
CA ASP A 40 -16.94 12.96 -10.53
C ASP A 40 -15.79 13.73 -9.86
N TYR A 41 -14.55 13.43 -10.25
CA TYR A 41 -13.37 13.89 -9.56
C TYR A 41 -12.35 14.64 -10.40
N PHE A 42 -12.37 14.52 -11.72
CA PHE A 42 -11.55 15.36 -12.59
C PHE A 42 -12.39 16.35 -13.41
N GLY A 43 -13.72 16.25 -13.31
CA GLY A 43 -14.63 16.92 -14.22
C GLY A 43 -14.55 16.33 -15.64
N LYS A 44 -15.56 16.61 -16.46
CA LYS A 44 -15.58 16.20 -17.87
C LYS A 44 -14.28 16.59 -18.56
N ALA A 45 -13.58 15.60 -19.12
CA ALA A 45 -12.54 15.86 -20.10
C ALA A 45 -13.14 16.74 -21.22
N PRO A 46 -12.46 17.79 -21.70
CA PRO A 46 -13.02 18.69 -22.68
C PRO A 46 -13.37 17.92 -23.95
N LYS A 47 -14.67 17.66 -24.14
CA LYS A 47 -15.21 17.05 -25.36
C LYS A 47 -14.96 18.01 -26.51
N ASN A 48 -14.11 17.59 -27.45
CA ASN A 48 -13.77 18.33 -28.67
C ASN A 48 -13.45 19.81 -28.41
N LYS A 49 -12.15 20.15 -28.39
CA LYS A 49 -11.73 21.51 -28.78
C LYS A 49 -12.16 21.72 -30.24
N GLN A 50 -13.42 22.10 -30.45
CA GLN A 50 -13.80 22.92 -31.59
C GLN A 50 -12.79 24.06 -31.59
N LYS A 51 -12.03 24.19 -32.68
CA LYS A 51 -11.16 25.34 -32.92
C LYS A 51 -12.06 26.57 -32.82
N LYS A 52 -12.09 27.20 -31.64
CA LYS A 52 -12.85 28.44 -31.44
C LYS A 52 -12.09 29.51 -32.21
N ASP A 53 -12.74 30.09 -33.21
CA ASP A 53 -12.17 31.19 -34.00
C ASP A 53 -12.13 32.45 -33.13
N PHE A 54 -11.06 32.57 -32.34
CA PHE A 54 -10.77 33.76 -31.55
C PHE A 54 -10.68 35.02 -32.41
N ASP A 55 -10.32 34.88 -33.69
CA ASP A 55 -10.26 35.97 -34.69
C ASP A 55 -11.64 36.59 -35.01
N SER A 56 -12.73 35.90 -34.67
CA SER A 56 -14.11 36.36 -34.90
C SER A 56 -14.79 36.94 -33.65
N MET A 57 -14.14 36.85 -32.48
CA MET A 57 -14.71 37.29 -31.20
C MET A 57 -14.41 38.76 -30.92
N SER A 58 -15.34 39.43 -30.26
CA SER A 58 -15.09 40.78 -29.73
C SER A 58 -14.10 40.73 -28.56
N GLN A 59 -13.42 41.87 -28.30
CA GLN A 59 -12.48 41.99 -27.19
C GLN A 59 -13.13 41.64 -25.83
N GLN A 60 -14.39 42.04 -25.63
CA GLN A 60 -15.13 41.78 -24.39
C GLN A 60 -15.45 40.28 -24.21
N GLU A 61 -15.72 39.55 -25.30
CA GLU A 61 -15.91 38.10 -25.27
C GLU A 61 -14.61 37.35 -24.99
N LEU A 62 -13.48 37.83 -25.55
CA LEU A 62 -12.15 37.29 -25.27
C LEU A 62 -11.76 37.48 -23.80
N GLU A 63 -12.01 38.66 -23.24
CA GLU A 63 -11.78 38.97 -21.84
C GLU A 63 -12.65 38.11 -20.91
N GLY A 64 -13.94 37.96 -21.22
CA GLY A 64 -14.86 37.09 -20.47
C GLY A 64 -14.46 35.61 -20.54
N TYR A 65 -14.03 35.14 -21.71
CA TYR A 65 -13.52 33.79 -21.89
C TYR A 65 -12.25 33.54 -21.07
N ALA A 66 -11.29 34.47 -21.09
CA ALA A 66 -10.04 34.32 -20.34
C ALA A 66 -10.27 34.27 -18.82
N VAL A 67 -11.18 35.11 -18.31
CA VAL A 67 -11.61 35.07 -16.91
C VAL A 67 -12.27 33.73 -16.57
N ASN A 68 -13.22 33.28 -17.39
CA ASN A 68 -13.92 32.02 -17.17
C ASN A 68 -12.95 30.83 -17.17
N GLN A 69 -12.00 30.81 -18.11
CA GLN A 69 -10.99 29.77 -18.21
C GLN A 69 -10.05 29.76 -16.98
N ALA A 70 -9.70 30.94 -16.46
CA ALA A 70 -8.92 31.06 -15.22
C ALA A 70 -9.72 30.51 -14.03
N GLU A 71 -11.00 30.86 -13.89
CA GLU A 71 -11.87 30.33 -12.83
C GLU A 71 -12.02 28.81 -12.89
N GLU A 72 -12.18 28.24 -14.09
CA GLU A 72 -12.22 26.79 -14.29
C GLU A 72 -10.91 26.11 -13.87
N THR A 73 -9.78 26.73 -14.19
CA THR A 73 -8.44 26.22 -13.81
C THR A 73 -8.29 26.18 -12.29
N THR A 74 -8.68 27.23 -11.58
CA THR A 74 -8.63 27.26 -10.12
C THR A 74 -9.57 26.25 -9.48
N LYS A 75 -10.76 26.03 -10.04
CA LYS A 75 -11.66 24.96 -9.58
C LYS A 75 -11.00 23.60 -9.72
N SER A 76 -10.30 23.35 -10.81
CA SER A 76 -9.53 22.11 -11.00
C SER A 76 -8.40 21.97 -9.98
N VAL A 77 -7.63 23.02 -9.70
CA VAL A 77 -6.58 23.01 -8.66
C VAL A 77 -7.16 22.72 -7.27
N ASN A 78 -8.25 23.40 -6.89
CA ASN A 78 -8.93 23.17 -5.61
C ASN A 78 -9.47 21.74 -5.48
N ASN A 79 -9.95 21.18 -6.59
CA ASN A 79 -10.38 19.80 -6.61
C ASN A 79 -9.20 18.87 -6.37
N CYS A 80 -8.09 19.01 -7.11
CA CYS A 80 -6.83 18.28 -6.91
C CYS A 80 -6.32 18.33 -5.46
N LEU A 81 -6.44 19.49 -4.80
CA LEU A 81 -6.09 19.64 -3.38
C LEU A 81 -6.95 18.77 -2.47
N LYS A 82 -8.27 18.79 -2.67
CA LYS A 82 -9.18 17.91 -1.94
C LYS A 82 -8.77 16.44 -2.12
N ILE A 83 -8.36 16.08 -3.34
CA ILE A 83 -7.86 14.73 -3.63
C ILE A 83 -6.63 14.37 -2.84
N ALA A 84 -5.62 15.22 -2.91
CA ALA A 84 -4.37 14.96 -2.27
C ALA A 84 -4.55 14.84 -0.75
N GLU A 85 -5.44 15.65 -0.17
CA GLU A 85 -5.79 15.62 1.25
C GLU A 85 -6.49 14.32 1.65
N ASP A 86 -7.48 13.86 0.87
CA ASP A 86 -8.18 12.60 1.12
C ASP A 86 -7.18 11.41 1.05
N ILE A 87 -6.30 11.39 0.04
CA ILE A 87 -5.23 10.38 -0.08
C ILE A 87 -4.28 10.44 1.12
N ARG A 88 -3.92 11.64 1.59
CA ARG A 88 -3.04 11.81 2.74
C ARG A 88 -3.64 11.20 4.01
N GLN A 89 -4.93 11.38 4.21
CA GLN A 89 -5.64 10.80 5.34
C GLN A 89 -5.63 9.26 5.29
N ASP A 90 -5.89 8.68 4.11
CA ASP A 90 -5.87 7.23 3.92
C ASP A 90 -4.46 6.63 4.03
N ALA A 91 -3.44 7.32 3.50
CA ALA A 91 -2.05 6.93 3.67
C ALA A 91 -1.64 6.89 5.15
N THR A 92 -2.12 7.85 5.95
CA THR A 92 -1.87 7.86 7.40
C THR A 92 -2.46 6.63 8.08
N ARG A 93 -3.74 6.30 7.80
CA ARG A 93 -4.39 5.09 8.32
C ARG A 93 -3.67 3.81 7.89
N THR A 94 -3.16 3.80 6.67
CA THR A 94 -2.41 2.66 6.12
C THR A 94 -1.08 2.48 6.85
N LEU A 95 -0.35 3.55 7.12
CA LEU A 95 0.87 3.51 7.92
C LEU A 95 0.63 3.00 9.34
N ASP A 96 -0.42 3.45 10.02
CA ASP A 96 -0.80 2.94 11.35
C ASP A 96 -1.07 1.42 11.29
N THR A 97 -1.82 0.98 10.27
CA THR A 97 -2.13 -0.44 10.05
C THR A 97 -0.86 -1.25 9.80
N LEU A 98 0.05 -0.76 8.96
CA LEU A 98 1.34 -1.42 8.69
C LEU A 98 2.16 -1.54 9.98
N HIS A 99 2.20 -0.50 10.80
CA HIS A 99 2.90 -0.56 12.08
C HIS A 99 2.31 -1.65 13.00
N GLU A 100 0.99 -1.70 13.15
CA GLU A 100 0.32 -2.74 13.94
C GLU A 100 0.59 -4.16 13.42
N GLN A 101 0.61 -4.34 12.09
CA GLN A 101 0.95 -5.62 11.45
C GLN A 101 2.40 -6.02 11.72
N GLY A 102 3.34 -5.07 11.63
CA GLY A 102 4.75 -5.29 11.97
C GLY A 102 4.92 -5.78 13.41
N GLU A 103 4.20 -5.19 14.36
CA GLU A 103 4.20 -5.63 15.77
C GLU A 103 3.55 -7.01 15.98
N GLN A 104 2.55 -7.37 15.16
CA GLN A 104 1.99 -8.72 15.17
C GLN A 104 3.02 -9.76 14.69
N ILE A 105 3.74 -9.47 13.60
CA ILE A 105 4.81 -10.33 13.09
C ILE A 105 5.90 -10.50 14.16
N HIS A 106 6.32 -9.40 14.79
CA HIS A 106 7.29 -9.41 15.88
C HIS A 106 6.83 -10.32 17.04
N ARG A 107 5.59 -10.14 17.52
CA ARG A 107 5.04 -10.99 18.58
C ARG A 107 5.02 -12.46 18.19
N THR A 108 4.72 -12.76 16.93
CA THR A 108 4.64 -14.14 16.43
C THR A 108 6.01 -14.80 16.40
N HIS A 109 7.05 -14.08 16.00
CA HIS A 109 8.45 -14.50 16.12
C HIS A 109 8.85 -14.81 17.57
N VAL A 110 8.46 -13.96 18.53
CA VAL A 110 8.71 -14.22 19.96
C VAL A 110 8.01 -15.50 20.41
N MET A 111 6.76 -15.72 19.99
CA MET A 111 6.06 -16.97 20.28
C MET A 111 6.75 -18.19 19.67
N ALA A 112 7.23 -18.11 18.42
CA ALA A 112 7.98 -19.18 17.78
C ALA A 112 9.25 -19.54 18.56
N ALA A 113 10.02 -18.54 18.98
CA ALA A 113 11.22 -18.75 19.81
C ALA A 113 10.89 -19.36 21.19
N ASN A 114 9.75 -19.00 21.78
CA ASN A 114 9.32 -19.61 23.05
C ASN A 114 8.87 -21.07 22.85
N MET A 115 8.12 -21.34 21.79
CA MET A 115 7.75 -22.71 21.41
C MET A 115 8.99 -23.59 21.17
N ASP A 116 10.03 -23.06 20.55
CA ASP A 116 11.30 -23.76 20.36
C ASP A 116 11.94 -24.21 21.68
N LYS A 117 11.97 -23.29 22.66
CA LYS A 117 12.52 -23.55 24.00
C LYS A 117 11.70 -24.61 24.73
N ASP A 118 10.38 -24.49 24.70
CA ASP A 118 9.50 -25.43 25.39
C ASP A 118 9.50 -26.81 24.73
N LEU A 119 9.52 -26.86 23.39
CA LEU A 119 9.71 -28.09 22.66
C LEU A 119 11.05 -28.74 22.99
N SER A 120 12.13 -27.96 23.09
CA SER A 120 13.44 -28.47 23.52
C SER A 120 13.42 -29.08 24.93
N LYS A 121 12.64 -28.53 25.86
CA LYS A 121 12.45 -29.14 27.20
C LYS A 121 11.61 -30.42 27.11
N GLY A 122 10.51 -30.39 26.36
CA GLY A 122 9.64 -31.54 26.14
C GLY A 122 10.38 -32.73 25.49
N GLU A 123 11.23 -32.46 24.51
CA GLU A 123 12.07 -33.47 23.85
C GLU A 123 13.03 -34.16 24.84
N LYS A 124 13.63 -33.41 25.77
CA LYS A 124 14.47 -33.98 26.84
C LYS A 124 13.66 -34.89 27.78
N LEU A 125 12.45 -34.47 28.15
CA LEU A 125 11.55 -35.27 28.99
C LEU A 125 11.13 -36.56 28.27
N LEU A 126 10.75 -36.48 26.99
CA LEU A 126 10.41 -37.65 26.17
C LEU A 126 11.59 -38.61 25.99
N ASN A 127 12.82 -38.11 25.98
CA ASN A 127 14.00 -38.97 25.96
C ASN A 127 14.19 -39.69 27.31
N ASN A 128 13.96 -38.99 28.44
CA ASN A 128 14.09 -39.57 29.78
C ASN A 128 12.96 -40.54 30.16
N LEU A 129 11.77 -40.40 29.57
CA LEU A 129 10.63 -41.33 29.76
C LEU A 129 10.87 -42.71 29.11
N GLY A 130 11.88 -42.81 28.26
CA GLY A 130 12.30 -44.09 27.73
C GLY A 130 13.01 -44.93 28.79
N GLY A 131 12.48 -46.12 29.11
CA GLY A 131 13.16 -47.07 30.01
C GLY A 131 14.53 -47.53 29.49
N MET A 132 15.29 -48.26 30.32
CA MET A 132 16.66 -48.76 30.02
C MET A 132 16.80 -49.57 28.72
N PHE A 133 15.69 -50.03 28.13
CA PHE A 133 15.63 -50.79 26.87
C PHE A 133 15.01 -50.02 25.69
N SER A 134 14.69 -48.74 25.87
CA SER A 134 14.21 -47.91 24.77
C SER A 134 15.40 -47.25 24.07
N MET A 135 15.45 -47.34 22.74
CA MET A 135 16.49 -46.66 21.97
C MET A 135 16.45 -45.15 22.26
N PRO A 136 17.62 -44.51 22.53
CA PRO A 136 17.69 -43.07 22.77
C PRO A 136 17.21 -42.32 21.52
N TRP A 137 16.26 -41.40 21.71
CA TRP A 137 15.74 -40.58 20.62
C TRP A 137 16.42 -39.21 20.66
N LYS A 138 17.11 -38.86 19.56
CA LYS A 138 17.70 -37.54 19.39
C LYS A 138 16.82 -36.73 18.44
N PRO A 139 16.21 -35.62 18.88
CA PRO A 139 15.49 -34.73 17.98
C PRO A 139 16.45 -34.18 16.93
N LYS A 140 16.02 -34.15 15.67
CA LYS A 140 16.77 -33.46 14.61
C LYS A 140 16.45 -31.98 14.73
N LYS A 141 17.48 -31.17 14.91
CA LYS A 141 17.39 -29.71 14.86
C LYS A 141 18.19 -29.24 13.66
N THR A 142 17.53 -28.63 12.69
CA THR A 142 18.19 -28.14 11.46
C THR A 142 18.47 -26.65 11.54
N LYS A 143 17.73 -25.90 12.37
CA LYS A 143 17.89 -24.47 12.60
C LYS A 143 17.66 -24.13 14.07
N THR A 144 18.31 -23.06 14.56
CA THR A 144 18.02 -22.48 15.88
C THR A 144 17.12 -21.26 15.69
N ILE A 145 15.93 -21.31 16.28
CA ILE A 145 14.96 -20.22 16.21
C ILE A 145 15.38 -19.14 17.19
N THR A 146 15.88 -18.04 16.66
CA THR A 146 16.47 -16.93 17.45
C THR A 146 15.41 -15.92 17.87
N GLY A 147 14.26 -15.88 17.19
CA GLY A 147 13.22 -14.87 17.36
C GLY A 147 13.44 -13.66 16.45
N PRO A 148 12.72 -12.55 16.69
CA PRO A 148 12.66 -11.42 15.76
C PRO A 148 14.05 -10.86 15.50
N GLN A 149 14.47 -10.83 14.23
CA GLN A 149 15.70 -10.17 13.83
C GLN A 149 15.44 -8.66 13.86
N THR A 150 15.82 -7.98 14.95
CA THR A 150 15.90 -6.51 14.93
C THR A 150 17.00 -6.14 13.93
N SER A 151 16.63 -5.66 12.74
CA SER A 151 17.61 -5.25 11.75
C SER A 151 18.55 -4.22 12.36
N LYS A 152 19.86 -4.30 12.04
CA LYS A 152 20.85 -3.31 12.47
C LYS A 152 20.48 -1.87 12.07
N ASP A 153 19.59 -1.71 11.08
CA ASP A 153 19.00 -0.43 10.66
C ASP A 153 18.16 0.27 11.74
N ASP A 154 17.78 -0.41 12.83
CA ASP A 154 17.14 0.27 13.96
C ASP A 154 18.07 1.34 14.59
N ASN A 155 19.41 1.24 14.38
CA ASN A 155 20.39 2.26 14.77
C ASN A 155 20.72 3.29 13.67
N ASP A 156 20.29 3.04 12.43
CA ASP A 156 20.46 3.94 11.27
C ASP A 156 19.14 4.63 10.90
N ARG A 157 18.23 4.78 11.87
CA ARG A 157 17.28 5.89 11.86
C ARG A 157 18.08 7.17 11.99
N GLY A 158 18.65 7.59 10.85
CA GLY A 158 19.34 8.83 10.65
C GLY A 158 18.57 9.92 11.37
N LYS A 159 19.32 10.69 12.17
CA LYS A 159 18.91 11.91 12.85
C LYS A 159 17.59 12.42 12.26
N ARG A 160 16.49 12.26 13.01
CA ARG A 160 15.32 13.14 12.84
C ARG A 160 15.90 14.54 12.82
N GLY A 161 15.93 15.17 11.65
CA GLY A 161 16.48 16.51 11.48
C GLY A 161 15.89 17.37 12.58
N THR A 162 16.76 17.87 13.45
CA THR A 162 16.37 18.79 14.53
C THR A 162 15.61 19.94 13.90
N ALA A 163 14.62 20.49 14.60
CA ALA A 163 13.74 21.54 14.08
C ALA A 163 14.49 22.69 13.37
N GLU A 164 15.71 22.98 13.82
CA GLU A 164 16.65 23.96 13.26
C GLU A 164 17.15 23.62 11.83
N GLU A 165 17.29 22.35 11.47
CA GLU A 165 17.75 21.90 10.15
C GLU A 165 16.62 21.97 9.10
N ARG A 166 15.36 21.76 9.55
CA ARG A 166 14.14 22.04 8.77
C ARG A 166 13.93 23.54 8.54
N GLU A 167 14.28 24.37 9.52
CA GLU A 167 14.22 25.84 9.40
C GLU A 167 15.25 26.37 8.39
N LYS A 168 16.46 25.80 8.37
CA LYS A 168 17.53 26.18 7.42
C LYS A 168 17.21 25.80 5.96
N LEU A 169 16.34 24.81 5.75
CA LEU A 169 15.82 24.42 4.43
C LEU A 169 14.57 25.22 4.01
N GLY A 170 14.08 26.14 4.85
CA GLY A 170 12.94 26.99 4.54
C GLY A 170 11.57 26.33 4.74
N LEU A 171 11.50 25.16 5.40
CA LEU A 171 10.24 24.45 5.71
C LEU A 171 9.59 24.91 7.02
N SER A 172 10.03 26.02 7.61
CA SER A 172 9.31 26.63 8.73
C SER A 172 8.01 27.22 8.21
N ASN A 173 6.90 26.70 8.74
CA ASN A 173 5.53 27.11 8.43
C ASN A 173 5.41 28.64 8.59
N LYS A 174 5.54 29.38 7.48
CA LYS A 174 5.43 30.83 7.46
C LYS A 174 4.00 31.15 7.87
N GLY A 175 3.88 31.76 9.04
CA GLY A 175 2.61 32.15 9.63
C GLY A 175 1.70 32.79 8.58
N LYS A 176 0.43 32.37 8.59
CA LYS A 176 -0.67 32.98 7.84
C LYS A 176 -0.60 34.50 8.00
N GLY A 177 -0.04 35.16 6.99
CA GLY A 177 -0.18 36.60 6.83
C GLY A 177 -1.67 36.88 6.70
N SER A 178 -2.18 37.77 7.55
CA SER A 178 -3.52 38.32 7.44
C SER A 178 -3.71 38.88 6.03
N ARG A 179 -4.41 38.14 5.16
CA ARG A 179 -4.76 38.60 3.83
C ARG A 179 -5.97 39.51 3.98
N THR A 180 -5.73 40.80 3.94
CA THR A 180 -6.76 41.78 3.58
C THR A 180 -7.36 41.36 2.23
N PRO A 181 -8.69 41.33 2.06
CA PRO A 181 -9.29 41.04 0.78
C PRO A 181 -8.78 42.03 -0.27
N PRO A 182 -8.34 41.58 -1.46
CA PRO A 182 -8.02 42.51 -2.53
C PRO A 182 -9.28 43.32 -2.91
N PRO A 183 -9.13 44.59 -3.31
CA PRO A 183 -10.24 45.37 -3.85
C PRO A 183 -10.88 44.64 -5.04
N GLU A 184 -12.20 44.78 -5.20
CA GLU A 184 -12.93 44.15 -6.31
C GLU A 184 -12.25 44.50 -7.66
N PRO A 185 -11.89 43.49 -8.47
CA PRO A 185 -11.15 43.72 -9.70
C PRO A 185 -12.04 44.50 -10.69
N THR A 186 -11.58 45.68 -11.07
CA THR A 186 -12.34 46.61 -11.92
C THR A 186 -12.15 46.30 -13.42
N ASN A 187 -11.24 45.39 -13.77
CA ASN A 187 -10.89 45.00 -15.14
C ASN A 187 -10.65 43.47 -15.25
N ALA A 188 -10.96 42.88 -16.40
CA ALA A 188 -10.81 41.44 -16.67
C ALA A 188 -9.38 40.92 -16.41
N LEU A 189 -8.36 41.70 -16.77
CA LEU A 189 -6.96 41.37 -16.48
C LEU A 189 -6.69 41.24 -14.98
N GLN A 190 -7.21 42.16 -14.17
CA GLN A 190 -7.05 42.12 -12.72
C GLN A 190 -7.77 40.91 -12.10
N LYS A 191 -8.92 40.52 -12.66
CA LYS A 191 -9.64 39.32 -12.24
C LYS A 191 -8.85 38.05 -12.58
N ILE A 192 -8.20 38.00 -13.74
CA ILE A 192 -7.30 36.90 -14.13
C ILE A 192 -6.09 36.85 -13.18
N ASP A 193 -5.48 37.98 -12.84
CA ASP A 193 -4.33 38.01 -11.94
C ASP A 193 -4.66 37.52 -10.52
N VAL A 194 -5.84 37.90 -10.00
CA VAL A 194 -6.34 37.37 -8.71
C VAL A 194 -6.51 35.86 -8.80
N GLU A 195 -7.05 35.37 -9.91
CA GLU A 195 -7.32 33.95 -10.11
C GLU A 195 -6.03 33.14 -10.30
N LYS A 196 -5.05 33.68 -11.01
CA LYS A 196 -3.69 33.14 -11.09
C LYS A 196 -3.02 33.07 -9.72
N SER A 197 -3.12 34.13 -8.91
CA SER A 197 -2.56 34.09 -7.56
C SER A 197 -3.16 32.96 -6.72
N LYS A 198 -4.47 32.68 -6.85
CA LYS A 198 -5.08 31.53 -6.17
C LYS A 198 -4.60 30.19 -6.74
N GLN A 199 -4.41 30.10 -8.05
CA GLN A 199 -3.86 28.90 -8.69
C GLN A 199 -2.45 28.63 -8.18
N ASP A 200 -1.58 29.65 -8.15
CA ASP A 200 -0.21 29.52 -7.66
C ASP A 200 -0.18 29.10 -6.18
N ASP A 201 -1.00 29.74 -5.35
CA ASP A 201 -1.16 29.37 -3.93
C ASP A 201 -1.61 27.89 -3.81
N GLY A 202 -2.64 27.49 -4.56
CA GLY A 202 -3.16 26.12 -4.50
C GLY A 202 -2.21 25.06 -5.08
N LEU A 203 -1.41 25.41 -6.09
CA LEU A 203 -0.38 24.51 -6.64
C LEU A 203 0.79 24.33 -5.67
N ASN A 204 1.13 25.37 -4.89
CA ASN A 204 2.12 25.24 -3.81
C ASN A 204 1.62 24.31 -2.71
N ASP A 205 0.39 24.50 -2.23
CA ASP A 205 -0.23 23.61 -1.23
C ASP A 205 -0.28 22.16 -1.75
N LEU A 206 -0.59 21.97 -3.04
CA LEU A 206 -0.62 20.65 -3.66
C LEU A 206 0.77 20.02 -3.72
N SER A 207 1.79 20.80 -4.04
CA SER A 207 3.19 20.36 -4.05
C SER A 207 3.63 19.91 -2.65
N ASP A 208 3.23 20.64 -1.61
CA ASP A 208 3.56 20.29 -0.23
C ASP A 208 2.93 18.95 0.18
N ILE A 209 1.63 18.76 -0.09
CA ILE A 209 0.94 17.49 0.19
C ILE A 209 1.56 16.33 -0.61
N LEU A 210 1.89 16.54 -1.88
CA LEU A 210 2.57 15.52 -2.69
C LEU A 210 3.96 15.16 -2.13
N GLY A 211 4.67 16.13 -1.55
CA GLY A 211 5.93 15.91 -0.83
C GLY A 211 5.74 15.03 0.41
N GLU A 212 4.69 15.28 1.20
CA GLU A 212 4.33 14.44 2.36
C GLU A 212 3.92 13.03 1.93
N LEU A 213 3.08 12.90 0.91
CA LEU A 213 2.64 11.63 0.33
C LEU A 213 3.82 10.79 -0.15
N LYS A 214 4.82 11.42 -0.78
CA LYS A 214 6.06 10.74 -1.17
C LYS A 214 6.83 10.22 0.04
N GLY A 215 6.95 11.02 1.10
CA GLY A 215 7.59 10.60 2.35
C GLY A 215 6.91 9.36 2.93
N MET A 216 5.58 9.41 3.07
CA MET A 216 4.80 8.28 3.55
C MET A 216 4.93 7.05 2.65
N ALA A 217 4.97 7.22 1.33
CA ALA A 217 5.15 6.09 0.40
C ALA A 217 6.52 5.41 0.56
N VAL A 218 7.58 6.18 0.78
CA VAL A 218 8.92 5.62 1.06
C VAL A 218 8.95 4.88 2.39
N ASP A 219 8.32 5.45 3.43
CA ASP A 219 8.21 4.82 4.75
C ASP A 219 7.40 3.51 4.68
N MET A 220 6.25 3.53 3.98
CA MET A 220 5.43 2.33 3.73
C MET A 220 6.22 1.26 2.98
N GLY A 221 6.95 1.64 1.93
CA GLY A 221 7.77 0.69 1.16
C GLY A 221 8.86 0.03 2.01
N SER A 222 9.56 0.83 2.81
CA SER A 222 10.62 0.33 3.70
C SER A 222 10.08 -0.60 4.80
N GLU A 223 8.92 -0.28 5.38
CA GLU A 223 8.28 -1.14 6.37
C GLU A 223 7.75 -2.44 5.74
N LEU A 224 7.21 -2.40 4.52
CA LEU A 224 6.80 -3.61 3.79
C LEU A 224 7.99 -4.53 3.49
N ASP A 225 9.12 -3.98 3.03
CA ASP A 225 10.32 -4.77 2.78
C ASP A 225 10.85 -5.43 4.05
N ARG A 226 10.81 -4.70 5.18
CA ARG A 226 11.17 -5.22 6.50
C ARG A 226 10.23 -6.34 6.94
N GLN A 227 8.93 -6.15 6.79
CA GLN A 227 7.93 -7.16 7.15
C GLN A 227 8.00 -8.41 6.27
N ASN A 228 8.21 -8.26 4.96
CA ASN A 228 8.37 -9.38 4.04
C ASN A 228 9.53 -10.28 4.46
N LYS A 229 10.70 -9.66 4.75
CA LYS A 229 11.86 -10.42 5.25
C LYS A 229 11.58 -11.11 6.58
N ALA A 230 10.89 -10.43 7.50
CA ALA A 230 10.50 -11.02 8.77
C ALA A 230 9.52 -12.19 8.58
N LEU A 231 8.62 -12.14 7.60
CA LEU A 231 7.72 -13.24 7.27
C LEU A 231 8.46 -14.45 6.68
N ASP A 232 9.44 -14.23 5.81
CA ASP A 232 10.29 -15.30 5.26
C ASP A 232 11.02 -16.04 6.40
N ASP A 233 11.66 -15.30 7.31
CA ASP A 233 12.33 -15.86 8.47
C ASP A 233 11.35 -16.64 9.37
N LEU A 234 10.15 -16.10 9.57
CA LEU A 234 9.10 -16.74 10.39
C LEU A 234 8.62 -18.04 9.76
N GLN A 235 8.46 -18.08 8.44
CA GLN A 235 8.00 -19.27 7.72
C GLN A 235 8.99 -20.42 7.93
N GLU A 236 10.29 -20.17 7.78
CA GLU A 236 11.33 -21.17 8.04
C GLU A 236 11.30 -21.67 9.50
N ASP A 237 11.12 -20.75 10.45
CA ASP A 237 11.07 -21.09 11.88
C ASP A 237 9.83 -21.96 12.20
N VAL A 238 8.67 -21.63 11.61
CA VAL A 238 7.44 -22.41 11.76
C VAL A 238 7.58 -23.80 11.13
N ASP A 239 8.24 -23.93 9.98
CA ASP A 239 8.47 -25.22 9.33
C ASP A 239 9.36 -26.14 10.17
N GLU A 240 10.42 -25.59 10.79
CA GLU A 240 11.27 -26.33 11.73
C GLU A 240 10.48 -26.75 12.98
N LEU A 241 9.67 -25.85 13.57
CA LEU A 241 8.80 -26.19 14.70
C LEU A 241 7.84 -27.32 14.34
N ASN A 242 7.17 -27.24 13.19
CA ASN A 242 6.23 -28.25 12.73
C ASN A 242 6.90 -29.62 12.57
N SER A 243 8.09 -29.65 11.97
CA SER A 243 8.90 -30.87 11.83
C SER A 243 9.23 -31.49 13.19
N ARG A 244 9.70 -30.67 14.14
CA ARG A 244 10.09 -31.13 15.48
C ARG A 244 8.89 -31.57 16.33
N VAL A 245 7.78 -30.86 16.27
CA VAL A 245 6.52 -31.23 16.95
C VAL A 245 6.03 -32.59 16.43
N LYS A 246 6.03 -32.82 15.11
CA LYS A 246 5.70 -34.13 14.53
C LYS A 246 6.65 -35.23 15.02
N GLY A 247 7.95 -34.94 15.11
CA GLY A 247 8.95 -35.85 15.64
C GLY A 247 8.69 -36.23 17.11
N ALA A 248 8.44 -35.23 17.96
CA ALA A 248 8.10 -35.41 19.36
C ALA A 248 6.80 -36.21 19.54
N ASN A 249 5.75 -35.91 18.76
CA ASN A 249 4.48 -36.63 18.81
C ASN A 249 4.64 -38.12 18.44
N ARG A 250 5.39 -38.42 17.36
CA ARG A 250 5.69 -39.81 16.99
C ARG A 250 6.47 -40.55 18.09
N ARG A 251 7.38 -39.87 18.78
CA ARG A 251 8.11 -40.47 19.90
C ARG A 251 7.17 -40.74 21.07
N ALA A 252 6.30 -39.79 21.41
CA ALA A 252 5.31 -39.96 22.48
C ALA A 252 4.38 -41.16 22.21
N GLN A 253 3.85 -41.28 20.99
CA GLN A 253 3.02 -42.43 20.59
C GLN A 253 3.74 -43.77 20.77
N LYS A 254 5.00 -43.88 20.31
CA LYS A 254 5.81 -45.10 20.49
C LYS A 254 6.11 -45.44 21.95
N LEU A 255 6.06 -44.47 22.86
CA LEU A 255 6.23 -44.72 24.29
C LEU A 255 4.93 -45.24 24.94
N ILE A 256 3.77 -44.89 24.38
CA ILE A 256 2.45 -45.35 24.83
C ILE A 256 2.09 -46.73 24.24
N GLU A 257 2.54 -47.02 23.01
CA GLU A 257 2.35 -48.33 22.36
C GLU A 257 3.15 -49.48 23.00
N LYS A 258 3.94 -49.19 24.05
CA LYS A 258 4.70 -50.17 24.84
C LYS A 258 4.00 -50.49 26.15
#